data_AF-A0A960ZEZ4-F1
#
_entry.id   AF-A0A960ZEZ4-F1
#
_cell.length_a   1.000
_cell.length_b   1.000
_cell.length_c   1.000
_cell.angle_alpha   90.00
_cell.angle_beta   90.00
_cell.angle_gamma   90.00
#
_symmetry.space_group_name_H-M   'P 1'
#
loop_
_entity.id
_entity.type
_entity.pdbx_description
1 polymer ?
#
loop_
_entity_poly.entity_id
_entity_poly.type
_entity_poly.pdbx_seq_one_letter_code
_entity_poly.pdbx_strand_id
1 'polypeptide(L)'
;LMKYLPAGLKGLMVASLMAAYMSTVSTHVNFGASYLINDLYKRFIVRKATQKHYVSVSQISIIFLAALAGYFAYRQNNIAAGWISFFELMSGTGFVVLLRWYWWRINPWSEISAMVSSLLIWTILNKLAFFGAGDPEMFEKMYAVRFTINLFVSTIIWITVTLLTKPVDEKHLIAFYKRVRPAGFWGPIAIKAGNPNHLHVGIPEWIAWVTGVLALFAMIFSLGKLCFGLYKPALWYGIFAAIMTTIMFKMLTLMDWSGMPDFASDETDEE
;
A
#
# COMPACT_ATOMS: atom_id res chain seq x y z
N LEU A 1 26.80 -14.04 -10.84
CA LEU A 1 26.48 -13.19 -12.03
C LEU A 1 27.67 -12.32 -12.46
N MET A 2 28.19 -11.41 -11.61
CA MET A 2 29.33 -10.53 -11.99
C MET A 2 30.60 -11.26 -12.46
N LYS A 3 30.86 -12.47 -11.94
CA LYS A 3 32.02 -13.30 -12.33
C LYS A 3 31.89 -13.98 -13.69
N TYR A 4 30.68 -14.10 -14.25
CA TYR A 4 30.40 -14.95 -15.42
C TYR A 4 29.96 -14.18 -16.67
N LEU A 5 29.76 -12.86 -16.58
CA LEU A 5 29.30 -12.02 -17.70
C LEU A 5 30.49 -11.44 -18.51
N PRO A 6 30.41 -11.30 -19.84
CA PRO A 6 31.34 -10.51 -20.65
C PRO A 6 31.34 -9.02 -20.24
N ALA A 7 32.43 -8.29 -20.54
CA ALA A 7 32.60 -6.89 -20.12
C ALA A 7 31.42 -5.97 -20.50
N GLY A 8 30.89 -6.08 -21.72
CA GLY A 8 29.73 -5.30 -22.17
C GLY A 8 28.45 -5.60 -21.37
N LEU A 9 28.18 -6.88 -21.09
CA LEU A 9 27.01 -7.29 -20.31
C LEU A 9 27.15 -6.98 -18.81
N LYS A 10 28.37 -6.92 -18.27
CA LYS A 10 28.61 -6.42 -16.91
C LYS A 10 28.22 -4.94 -16.79
N GLY A 11 28.62 -4.12 -17.75
CA GLY A 11 28.24 -2.70 -17.80
C GLY A 11 26.72 -2.52 -17.85
N LEU A 12 26.05 -3.27 -18.73
CA LEU A 12 24.59 -3.24 -18.84
C LEU A 12 23.88 -3.67 -17.54
N MET A 13 24.38 -4.72 -16.87
CA MET A 13 23.82 -5.19 -15.60
C MET A 13 23.98 -4.15 -14.48
N VAL A 14 25.13 -3.49 -14.37
CA VAL A 14 25.31 -2.42 -13.36
C VAL A 14 24.40 -1.24 -13.68
N ALA A 15 24.31 -0.82 -14.95
CA ALA A 15 23.43 0.26 -15.37
C ALA A 15 21.96 -0.04 -15.07
N SER A 16 21.48 -1.26 -15.35
CA SER A 16 20.09 -1.64 -15.07
C SER A 16 19.78 -1.70 -13.58
N LEU A 17 20.70 -2.18 -12.75
CA LEU A 17 20.57 -2.17 -11.29
C LEU A 17 20.53 -0.74 -10.73
N MET A 18 21.39 0.14 -11.24
CA MET A 18 21.38 1.56 -10.85
C MET A 18 20.09 2.26 -11.29
N ALA A 19 19.61 1.98 -12.51
CA ALA A 19 18.34 2.50 -12.99
C ALA A 19 17.15 2.04 -12.13
N ALA A 20 17.10 0.76 -11.77
CA ALA A 20 16.07 0.20 -10.89
C ALA A 20 16.12 0.76 -9.46
N TYR A 21 17.33 1.00 -8.93
CA TYR A 21 17.52 1.65 -7.65
C TYR A 21 17.03 3.12 -7.69
N MET A 22 17.44 3.87 -8.72
CA MET A 22 17.06 5.28 -8.87
C MET A 22 15.56 5.47 -9.07
N SER A 23 14.89 4.57 -9.80
CA SER A 23 13.43 4.63 -9.96
C SER A 23 12.70 4.45 -8.62
N THR A 24 13.21 3.56 -7.76
CA THR A 24 12.64 3.31 -6.43
C THR A 24 12.87 4.50 -5.50
N VAL A 25 14.11 5.00 -5.41
CA VAL A 25 14.45 6.13 -4.53
C VAL A 25 13.74 7.40 -4.95
N SER A 26 13.75 7.73 -6.26
CA SER A 26 13.06 8.89 -6.80
C SER A 26 11.58 8.89 -6.43
N THR A 27 10.90 7.75 -6.59
CA THR A 27 9.48 7.60 -6.25
C THR A 27 9.22 7.90 -4.77
N HIS A 28 10.02 7.33 -3.86
CA HIS A 28 9.83 7.53 -2.41
C HIS A 28 10.11 8.96 -1.97
N VAL A 29 11.20 9.57 -2.43
CA VAL A 29 11.55 10.94 -2.05
C VAL A 29 10.57 11.95 -2.65
N ASN A 30 10.10 11.71 -3.87
CA ASN A 30 9.09 12.56 -4.51
C ASN A 30 7.72 12.46 -3.81
N PHE A 31 7.30 11.25 -3.41
CA PHE A 31 6.10 11.07 -2.60
C PHE A 31 6.22 11.75 -1.23
N GLY A 32 7.35 11.55 -0.53
CA GLY A 32 7.61 12.20 0.75
C GLY A 32 7.58 13.73 0.67
N ALA A 33 8.21 14.30 -0.36
CA ALA A 33 8.19 15.75 -0.60
C ALA A 33 6.77 16.23 -0.93
N SER A 34 6.02 15.50 -1.75
CA SER A 34 4.64 15.85 -2.10
C SER A 34 3.72 15.87 -0.87
N TYR A 35 3.87 14.94 0.06
CA TYR A 35 3.15 14.97 1.35
C TYR A 35 3.56 16.16 2.21
N LEU A 36 4.87 16.41 2.35
CA LEU A 36 5.36 17.54 3.12
C LEU A 36 4.85 18.88 2.56
N ILE A 37 4.76 19.01 1.23
CA ILE A 37 4.28 20.23 0.60
C ILE A 37 2.76 20.35 0.65
N ASN A 38 2.02 19.35 0.19
CA ASN A 38 0.57 19.49 0.06
C ASN A 38 -0.17 19.38 1.40
N ASP A 39 0.27 18.48 2.28
CA ASP A 39 -0.48 18.16 3.49
C ASP A 39 -0.04 19.00 4.68
N LEU A 40 1.22 19.45 4.69
CA LEU A 40 1.79 20.26 5.77
C LEU A 40 2.02 21.72 5.34
N TYR A 41 2.92 21.95 4.38
CA TYR A 41 3.39 23.30 4.04
C TYR A 41 2.27 24.19 3.46
N LYS A 42 1.60 23.73 2.41
CA LYS A 42 0.51 24.43 1.73
C LYS A 42 -0.72 24.54 2.62
N ARG A 43 -0.99 23.54 3.47
CA ARG A 43 -2.17 23.51 4.33
C ARG A 43 -2.02 24.37 5.59
N PHE A 44 -0.85 24.40 6.21
CA PHE A 44 -0.67 25.02 7.54
C PHE A 44 0.31 26.18 7.57
N ILE A 45 1.30 26.26 6.67
CA ILE A 45 2.38 27.26 6.74
C ILE A 45 2.14 28.41 5.75
N VAL A 46 2.10 28.12 4.45
CA VAL A 46 1.89 29.14 3.40
C VAL A 46 0.77 28.69 2.48
N ARG A 47 -0.42 29.25 2.67
CA ARG A 47 -1.65 28.80 1.98
C ARG A 47 -1.87 29.42 0.59
N LYS A 48 -1.30 30.60 0.34
CA LYS A 48 -1.57 31.42 -0.86
C LYS A 48 -0.29 31.80 -1.61
N ALA A 49 0.65 30.87 -1.76
CA ALA A 49 1.80 31.07 -2.64
C ALA A 49 1.51 30.65 -4.08
N THR A 50 2.37 31.10 -5.01
CA THR A 50 2.33 30.68 -6.41
C THR A 50 2.74 29.21 -6.56
N GLN A 51 2.33 28.57 -7.66
CA GLN A 51 2.75 27.18 -7.91
C GLN A 51 4.27 27.04 -8.02
N LYS A 52 4.96 28.03 -8.61
CA LYS A 52 6.42 28.06 -8.67
C LYS A 52 7.05 27.99 -7.29
N HIS A 53 6.50 28.70 -6.31
CA HIS A 53 6.96 28.63 -4.91
C HIS A 53 6.83 27.21 -4.34
N TYR A 54 5.67 26.56 -4.48
CA TYR A 54 5.47 25.21 -3.96
C TYR A 54 6.42 24.19 -4.62
N VAL A 55 6.68 24.33 -5.92
CA VAL A 55 7.65 23.47 -6.63
C VAL A 55 9.07 23.69 -6.10
N SER A 56 9.50 24.94 -5.89
CA SER A 56 10.82 25.23 -5.32
C SER A 56 10.98 24.68 -3.90
N VAL A 57 9.96 24.84 -3.04
CA VAL A 57 10.00 24.27 -1.68
C VAL A 57 9.94 22.73 -1.72
N SER A 58 9.24 22.13 -2.69
CA SER A 58 9.26 20.69 -2.92
C SER A 58 10.65 20.18 -3.26
N GLN A 59 11.38 20.86 -4.16
CA GLN A 59 12.75 20.50 -4.51
C GLN A 59 13.71 20.56 -3.31
N ILE A 60 13.55 21.58 -2.45
CA ILE A 60 14.32 21.69 -1.20
C ILE A 60 13.96 20.51 -0.26
N SER A 61 12.67 20.16 -0.19
CA SER A 61 12.19 19.04 0.61
C SER A 61 12.76 17.70 0.13
N ILE A 62 12.91 17.51 -1.18
CA ILE A 62 13.57 16.32 -1.77
C ILE A 62 15.02 16.22 -1.27
N ILE A 63 15.79 17.30 -1.35
CA ILE A 63 17.19 17.32 -0.89
C ILE A 63 17.27 17.03 0.60
N PHE A 64 16.40 17.65 1.39
CA PHE A 64 16.33 17.42 2.84
C PHE A 64 16.02 15.95 3.18
N LEU A 65 14.99 15.37 2.56
CA LEU A 65 14.60 13.97 2.77
C LEU A 65 15.70 13.01 2.31
N ALA A 66 16.38 13.29 1.19
CA ALA A 66 17.49 12.49 0.71
C ALA A 66 18.69 12.53 1.68
N ALA A 67 19.01 13.70 2.23
CA ALA A 67 20.06 13.84 3.25
C ALA A 67 19.71 13.07 4.53
N LEU A 68 18.46 13.16 4.99
CA LEU A 68 17.98 12.44 6.16
C LEU A 68 18.02 10.91 5.94
N ALA A 69 17.56 10.44 4.77
CA ALA A 69 17.64 9.04 4.38
C ALA A 69 19.09 8.56 4.33
N GLY A 70 20.01 9.35 3.76
CA GLY A 70 21.44 9.07 3.73
C GLY A 70 22.05 8.97 5.14
N TYR A 71 21.66 9.85 6.05
CA TYR A 71 22.09 9.81 7.45
C TYR A 71 21.62 8.53 8.16
N PHE A 72 20.34 8.17 8.03
CA PHE A 72 19.84 6.93 8.63
C PHE A 72 20.43 5.67 7.99
N ALA A 73 20.61 5.67 6.66
CA ALA A 73 21.27 4.58 5.96
C ALA A 73 22.72 4.39 6.43
N TYR A 74 23.46 5.49 6.63
CA TYR A 74 24.82 5.45 7.17
C TYR A 74 24.89 4.88 8.60
N ARG A 75 23.86 5.15 9.42
CA ARG A 75 23.77 4.62 10.79
C ARG A 75 23.37 3.14 10.86
N GLN A 76 22.84 2.58 9.78
CA GLN A 76 22.26 1.25 9.80
C GLN A 76 23.28 0.17 9.44
N ASN A 77 23.68 -0.62 10.44
CA ASN A 77 24.65 -1.71 10.25
C ASN A 77 24.04 -2.98 9.64
N ASN A 78 22.74 -3.22 9.86
CA ASN A 78 22.02 -4.39 9.37
C ASN A 78 20.71 -3.97 8.69
N ILE A 79 20.60 -4.24 7.39
CA ILE A 79 19.43 -3.93 6.57
C ILE A 79 18.22 -4.78 6.99
N ALA A 80 18.43 -6.05 7.35
CA ALA A 80 17.36 -6.95 7.78
C ALA A 80 16.73 -6.47 9.09
N ALA A 81 17.54 -6.06 10.07
CA ALA A 81 17.03 -5.48 11.32
C ALA A 81 16.19 -4.20 11.08
N GLY A 82 16.57 -3.39 10.10
CA GLY A 82 15.80 -2.23 9.65
C GLY A 82 14.42 -2.62 9.10
N TRP A 83 14.35 -3.62 8.21
CA TRP A 83 13.09 -4.12 7.67
C TRP A 83 12.20 -4.76 8.73
N ILE A 84 12.77 -5.56 9.63
CA ILE A 84 12.06 -6.18 10.75
C ILE A 84 11.39 -5.09 11.60
N SER A 85 12.15 -4.07 12.00
CA SER A 85 11.63 -2.96 12.81
C SER A 85 10.53 -2.19 12.06
N PHE A 86 10.71 -1.96 10.76
CA PHE A 86 9.73 -1.28 9.92
C PHE A 86 8.40 -2.06 9.84
N PHE A 87 8.45 -3.37 9.55
CA PHE A 87 7.25 -4.19 9.47
C PHE A 87 6.55 -4.32 10.83
N GLU A 88 7.30 -4.42 11.92
CA GLU A 88 6.70 -4.44 13.26
C GLU A 88 5.96 -3.13 13.56
N LEU A 89 6.53 -1.97 13.22
CA LEU A 89 5.86 -0.66 13.40
C LEU A 89 4.62 -0.50 12.51
N MET A 90 4.63 -1.08 11.32
CA MET A 90 3.48 -1.03 10.41
C MET A 90 2.38 -2.03 10.74
N SER A 91 2.67 -3.06 11.54
CA SER A 91 1.75 -4.16 11.79
C SER A 91 0.44 -3.65 12.39
N GLY A 92 0.49 -2.66 13.28
CA GLY A 92 -0.73 -2.18 13.92
C GLY A 92 -1.64 -1.34 13.04
N THR A 93 -1.08 -0.65 12.05
CA THR A 93 -1.86 0.17 11.09
C THR A 93 -2.41 -0.60 9.91
N GLY A 94 -1.82 -1.76 9.59
CA GLY A 94 -2.13 -2.51 8.36
C GLY A 94 -3.62 -2.81 8.20
N PHE A 95 -4.27 -3.33 9.25
CA PHE A 95 -5.70 -3.62 9.19
C PHE A 95 -6.59 -2.38 9.12
N VAL A 96 -6.20 -1.26 9.74
CA VAL A 96 -6.99 -0.02 9.67
C VAL A 96 -7.04 0.51 8.24
N VAL A 97 -5.90 0.51 7.55
CA VAL A 97 -5.80 1.00 6.17
C VAL A 97 -6.65 0.13 5.23
N LEU A 98 -6.62 -1.20 5.42
CA LEU A 98 -7.46 -2.12 4.64
C LEU A 98 -8.94 -1.97 4.97
N LEU A 99 -9.32 -2.04 6.24
CA LEU A 99 -10.72 -2.01 6.68
C LEU A 99 -11.40 -0.67 6.44
N ARG A 100 -10.65 0.44 6.31
CA ARG A 100 -11.19 1.76 5.96
C ARG A 100 -12.06 1.71 4.70
N TRP A 101 -11.70 0.89 3.72
CA TRP A 101 -12.46 0.75 2.48
C TRP A 101 -13.73 -0.08 2.65
N TYR A 102 -13.74 -1.02 3.59
CA TYR A 102 -14.80 -2.02 3.74
C TYR A 102 -15.72 -1.79 4.94
N TRP A 103 -15.38 -0.88 5.86
CA TRP A 103 -16.14 -0.64 7.08
C TRP A 103 -16.32 0.85 7.37
N TRP A 104 -17.56 1.33 7.28
CA TRP A 104 -17.91 2.75 7.42
C TRP A 104 -17.56 3.38 8.78
N ARG A 105 -17.30 2.56 9.81
CA ARG A 105 -17.01 3.03 11.17
C ARG A 105 -15.58 3.51 11.35
N ILE A 106 -14.65 3.11 10.48
CA ILE A 106 -13.25 3.51 10.58
C ILE A 106 -13.16 5.03 10.46
N ASN A 107 -12.49 5.67 11.42
CA ASN A 107 -12.35 7.11 11.49
C ASN A 107 -10.88 7.49 11.77
N PRO A 108 -10.53 8.80 11.77
CA PRO A 108 -9.15 9.22 12.03
C PRO A 108 -8.58 8.76 13.37
N TRP A 109 -9.42 8.61 14.41
CA TRP A 109 -8.99 8.11 15.72
C TRP A 109 -8.63 6.62 15.69
N SER A 110 -9.26 5.83 14.83
CA SER A 110 -8.86 4.44 14.56
C SER A 110 -7.41 4.37 14.07
N GLU A 111 -7.05 5.24 13.13
CA GLU A 111 -5.69 5.29 12.57
C GLU A 111 -4.67 5.81 13.57
N ILE A 112 -4.97 6.93 14.25
CA ILE A 112 -4.06 7.51 15.24
C ILE A 112 -3.83 6.52 16.40
N SER A 113 -4.89 5.89 16.91
CA SER A 113 -4.75 4.91 18.00
C SER A 113 -3.97 3.67 17.57
N ALA A 114 -4.14 3.19 16.33
CA ALA A 114 -3.34 2.11 15.77
C ALA A 114 -1.85 2.48 15.66
N MET A 115 -1.53 3.66 15.13
CA MET A 115 -0.15 4.15 15.02
C MET A 115 0.54 4.29 16.38
N VAL A 116 -0.15 4.94 17.33
CA VAL A 116 0.39 5.20 18.67
C VAL A 116 0.54 3.89 19.45
N SER A 117 -0.48 3.03 19.46
CA SER A 117 -0.38 1.74 20.13
C SER A 117 0.72 0.88 19.54
N SER A 118 0.83 0.81 18.21
CA SER A 118 1.86 0.02 17.54
C SER A 118 3.27 0.48 17.89
N LEU A 119 3.51 1.79 17.92
CA LEU A 119 4.79 2.37 18.34
C LEU A 119 5.10 2.05 19.81
N LEU A 120 4.11 2.18 20.71
CA LEU A 120 4.31 1.92 22.14
C LEU A 120 4.59 0.44 22.41
N ILE A 121 3.78 -0.46 21.83
CA ILE A 121 3.95 -1.90 21.99
C ILE A 121 5.29 -2.34 21.40
N TRP A 122 5.64 -1.87 20.19
CA TRP A 122 6.95 -2.11 19.59
C TRP A 122 8.10 -1.67 20.52
N THR A 123 8.00 -0.48 21.10
CA THR A 123 9.03 0.05 22.02
C THR A 123 9.14 -0.78 23.29
N ILE A 124 8.01 -1.25 23.83
CA ILE A 124 7.99 -2.09 25.04
C ILE A 124 8.59 -3.46 24.74
N LEU A 125 8.12 -4.14 23.68
CA LEU A 125 8.58 -5.48 23.32
C LEU A 125 10.08 -5.49 23.01
N ASN A 126 10.59 -4.49 22.30
CA ASN A 126 12.01 -4.43 21.93
C ASN A 126 12.96 -4.02 23.07
N LYS A 127 12.42 -3.63 24.24
CA LYS A 127 13.20 -3.41 25.46
C LYS A 127 13.23 -4.62 26.39
N LEU A 128 12.38 -5.62 26.17
CA LEU A 128 12.30 -6.80 27.01
C LEU A 128 13.34 -7.83 26.59
N ALA A 129 14.17 -8.27 27.55
CA ALA A 129 15.22 -9.27 27.31
C ALA A 129 14.64 -10.56 26.69
N PHE A 130 13.47 -11.03 27.14
CA PHE A 130 12.78 -12.20 26.58
C PHE A 130 12.51 -12.11 25.07
N PHE A 131 12.36 -10.90 24.54
CA PHE A 131 12.06 -10.65 23.14
C PHE A 131 13.29 -10.24 22.30
N GLY A 132 14.51 -10.40 22.83
CA GLY A 132 15.75 -10.18 22.08
C GLY A 132 16.42 -8.83 22.33
N ALA A 133 16.06 -8.12 23.41
CA ALA A 133 16.72 -6.86 23.74
C ALA A 133 18.22 -7.11 24.05
N GLY A 134 19.11 -6.55 23.23
CA GLY A 134 20.56 -6.66 23.37
C GLY A 134 21.20 -7.88 22.70
N ASP A 135 20.40 -8.79 22.14
CA ASP A 135 20.86 -9.97 21.40
C ASP A 135 20.33 -9.96 19.96
N PRO A 136 21.17 -9.67 18.94
CA PRO A 136 20.75 -9.63 17.54
C PRO A 136 20.16 -10.94 17.02
N GLU A 137 20.65 -12.10 17.46
CA GLU A 137 20.18 -13.39 16.96
C GLU A 137 18.78 -13.68 17.52
N MET A 138 18.57 -13.43 18.80
CA MET A 138 17.26 -13.59 19.42
C MET A 138 16.27 -12.53 18.92
N PHE A 139 16.73 -11.32 18.62
CA PHE A 139 15.91 -10.28 18.00
C PHE A 139 15.31 -10.77 16.67
N GLU A 140 16.11 -11.34 15.77
CA GLU A 140 15.60 -11.84 14.50
C GLU A 140 14.66 -13.05 14.68
N LYS A 141 15.03 -14.00 15.56
CA LYS A 141 14.21 -15.19 15.84
C LYS A 141 12.83 -14.85 16.41
N MET A 142 12.74 -13.85 17.29
CA MET A 142 11.50 -13.49 17.96
C MET A 142 10.62 -12.51 17.16
N TYR A 143 11.03 -12.13 15.95
CA TYR A 143 10.28 -11.22 15.06
C TYR A 143 8.82 -11.62 14.89
N ALA A 144 8.56 -12.88 14.52
CA ALA A 144 7.20 -13.34 14.25
C ALA A 144 6.30 -13.21 15.48
N VAL A 145 6.85 -13.48 16.67
CA VAL A 145 6.12 -13.35 17.94
C VAL A 145 5.85 -11.88 18.26
N ARG A 146 6.87 -11.01 18.18
CA ARG A 146 6.69 -9.57 18.43
C ARG A 146 5.71 -8.94 17.45
N PHE A 147 5.84 -9.24 16.16
CA PHE A 147 4.93 -8.79 15.12
C PHE A 147 3.49 -9.21 15.43
N THR A 148 3.28 -10.48 15.79
CA THR A 148 1.96 -11.04 16.10
C THR A 148 1.33 -10.38 17.32
N ILE A 149 2.09 -10.25 18.42
CA ILE A 149 1.62 -9.55 19.62
C ILE A 149 1.27 -8.10 19.30
N ASN A 150 2.15 -7.39 18.59
CA ASN A 150 1.91 -6.01 18.21
C ASN A 150 0.62 -5.87 17.39
N LEU A 151 0.46 -6.71 16.36
CA LEU A 151 -0.71 -6.75 15.49
C LEU A 151 -2.01 -6.96 16.27
N PHE A 152 -2.08 -7.98 17.13
CA PHE A 152 -3.31 -8.30 17.84
C PHE A 152 -3.65 -7.26 18.91
N VAL A 153 -2.67 -6.83 19.71
CA VAL A 153 -2.90 -5.87 20.78
C VAL A 153 -3.28 -4.51 20.21
N SER A 154 -2.57 -4.01 19.19
CA SER A 154 -2.95 -2.76 18.53
C SER A 154 -4.32 -2.87 17.87
N THR A 155 -4.68 -4.06 17.34
CA THR A 155 -5.99 -4.30 16.72
C THR A 155 -7.12 -4.19 17.72
N ILE A 156 -6.97 -4.80 18.90
CA ILE A 156 -7.93 -4.65 19.98
C ILE A 156 -8.06 -3.18 20.36
N ILE A 157 -6.94 -2.47 20.54
CA ILE A 157 -6.94 -1.05 20.94
C ILE A 157 -7.68 -0.18 19.93
N TRP A 158 -7.33 -0.26 18.64
CA TRP A 158 -7.96 0.63 17.65
C TRP A 158 -9.42 0.26 17.40
N ILE A 159 -9.81 -1.01 17.49
CA ILE A 159 -11.22 -1.42 17.42
C ILE A 159 -11.99 -0.82 18.60
N THR A 160 -11.47 -0.93 19.82
CA THR A 160 -12.07 -0.31 21.01
C THR A 160 -12.23 1.20 20.82
N VAL A 161 -11.18 1.90 20.36
CA VAL A 161 -11.25 3.34 20.08
C VAL A 161 -12.29 3.65 19.00
N THR A 162 -12.41 2.84 17.95
CA THR A 162 -13.39 3.01 16.86
C THR A 162 -14.83 2.88 17.36
N LEU A 163 -15.07 1.98 18.32
CA LEU A 163 -16.40 1.77 18.90
C LEU A 163 -16.76 2.87 19.91
N LEU A 164 -15.76 3.41 20.62
CA LEU A 164 -15.95 4.50 21.60
C LEU A 164 -16.03 5.89 20.97
N THR A 165 -15.42 6.08 19.81
CA THR A 165 -15.41 7.38 19.12
C THR A 165 -16.62 7.54 18.21
N LYS A 166 -17.01 8.80 17.97
CA LYS A 166 -18.10 9.11 17.04
C LYS A 166 -17.68 8.77 15.61
N PRO A 167 -18.57 8.23 14.78
CA PRO A 167 -18.30 8.03 13.36
C PRO A 167 -18.07 9.38 12.67
N VAL A 168 -17.48 9.33 11.47
CA VAL A 168 -17.36 10.49 10.59
C VAL A 168 -18.75 11.07 10.28
N ASP A 169 -18.80 12.38 10.04
CA ASP A 169 -20.03 13.09 9.72
C ASP A 169 -20.82 12.39 8.59
N GLU A 170 -22.12 12.25 8.81
CA GLU A 170 -22.99 11.45 7.98
C GLU A 170 -23.07 11.98 6.54
N LYS A 171 -23.03 13.30 6.35
CA LYS A 171 -23.05 13.90 5.01
C LYS A 171 -21.82 13.50 4.21
N HIS A 172 -20.65 13.46 4.85
CA HIS A 172 -19.41 13.02 4.22
C HIS A 172 -19.44 11.53 3.87
N LEU A 173 -19.99 10.69 4.75
CA LEU A 173 -20.14 9.26 4.48
C LEU A 173 -21.09 8.99 3.32
N ILE A 174 -22.21 9.70 3.25
CA ILE A 174 -23.17 9.59 2.14
C ILE A 174 -22.53 10.08 0.83
N ALA A 175 -21.83 11.22 0.85
CA ALA A 175 -21.15 11.74 -0.34
C ALA A 175 -20.07 10.77 -0.86
N PHE A 176 -19.26 10.21 0.05
CA PHE A 176 -18.28 9.19 -0.27
C PHE A 176 -18.94 7.93 -0.84
N TYR A 177 -20.01 7.45 -0.20
CA TYR A 177 -20.74 6.26 -0.64
C TYR A 177 -21.32 6.43 -2.05
N LYS A 178 -21.94 7.58 -2.35
CA LYS A 178 -22.50 7.85 -3.69
C LYS A 178 -21.44 7.87 -4.79
N ARG A 179 -20.23 8.39 -4.48
CA ARG A 179 -19.12 8.51 -5.43
C ARG A 179 -18.37 7.20 -5.65
N VAL A 180 -18.02 6.49 -4.57
CA VAL A 180 -17.11 5.34 -4.62
C VAL A 180 -17.87 4.01 -4.65
N ARG A 181 -19.09 3.97 -4.08
CA ARG A 181 -19.91 2.76 -3.91
C ARG A 181 -19.09 1.57 -3.37
N PRO A 182 -18.44 1.75 -2.21
CA PRO A 182 -17.51 0.76 -1.67
C PRO A 182 -18.21 -0.55 -1.30
N ALA A 183 -17.48 -1.65 -1.46
CA ALA A 183 -17.87 -2.96 -0.99
C ALA A 183 -17.79 -3.09 0.53
N GLY A 184 -18.48 -4.08 1.11
CA GLY A 184 -18.33 -4.48 2.52
C GLY A 184 -19.47 -4.00 3.43
N PHE A 185 -19.14 -3.76 4.70
CA PHE A 185 -20.07 -3.37 5.75
C PHE A 185 -20.41 -1.88 5.64
N TRP A 186 -21.20 -1.50 4.62
CA TRP A 186 -21.69 -0.13 4.39
C TRP A 186 -23.22 0.01 4.47
N GLY A 187 -23.93 -1.07 4.77
CA GLY A 187 -25.40 -1.14 4.76
C GLY A 187 -26.14 0.04 5.40
N PRO A 188 -25.79 0.49 6.62
CA PRO A 188 -26.46 1.63 7.26
C PRO A 188 -26.37 2.93 6.48
N ILE A 189 -25.22 3.20 5.83
CA ILE A 189 -25.00 4.40 5.03
C ILE A 189 -25.63 4.25 3.64
N ALA A 190 -25.61 3.04 3.07
CA ALA A 190 -26.25 2.74 1.79
C ALA A 190 -27.76 3.03 1.80
N ILE A 191 -28.45 2.58 2.86
CA ILE A 191 -29.88 2.83 3.06
C ILE A 191 -30.15 4.34 3.11
N LYS A 192 -29.35 5.07 3.89
CA LYS A 192 -29.47 6.54 4.02
C LYS A 192 -29.12 7.30 2.75
N ALA A 193 -28.25 6.75 1.92
CA ALA A 193 -27.88 7.32 0.63
C ALA A 193 -28.98 7.17 -0.44
N GLY A 194 -30.05 6.40 -0.16
CA GLY A 194 -31.16 6.14 -1.08
C GLY A 194 -30.82 5.13 -2.18
N ASN A 195 -29.70 4.41 -2.05
CA ASN A 195 -29.29 3.36 -2.98
C ASN A 195 -28.96 2.07 -2.21
N PRO A 196 -29.98 1.31 -1.79
CA PRO A 196 -29.79 0.05 -1.03
C PRO A 196 -29.30 -1.10 -1.91
N ASN A 197 -29.35 -0.94 -3.25
CA ASN A 197 -28.77 -1.89 -4.21
C ASN A 197 -27.26 -1.65 -4.26
N HIS A 198 -26.62 -2.23 -3.24
CA HIS A 198 -25.23 -2.63 -3.16
C HIS A 198 -24.54 -2.83 -4.53
N LEU A 199 -23.29 -2.41 -4.63
CA LEU A 199 -22.31 -3.24 -5.33
C LEU A 199 -21.97 -4.39 -4.36
N HIS A 200 -22.71 -5.50 -4.46
CA HIS A 200 -22.20 -6.74 -3.92
C HIS A 200 -21.04 -7.09 -4.83
N VAL A 201 -19.85 -7.26 -4.25
CA VAL A 201 -18.78 -7.98 -4.93
C VAL A 201 -19.30 -9.41 -5.09
N GLY A 202 -19.94 -9.65 -6.22
CA GLY A 202 -20.53 -10.93 -6.55
C GLY A 202 -19.44 -11.97 -6.80
N ILE A 203 -19.90 -13.19 -7.02
CA ILE A 203 -19.02 -14.29 -7.41
C ILE A 203 -18.22 -13.96 -8.68
N PRO A 204 -18.78 -13.32 -9.74
CA PRO A 204 -18.01 -12.93 -10.92
C PRO A 204 -16.83 -12.00 -10.62
N GLU A 205 -17.02 -11.00 -9.74
CA GLU A 205 -16.00 -10.03 -9.33
C GLU A 205 -14.85 -10.71 -8.59
N TRP A 206 -15.17 -11.60 -7.65
CA TRP A 206 -14.15 -12.38 -6.95
C TRP A 206 -13.38 -13.32 -7.88
N ILE A 207 -14.07 -14.01 -8.80
CA ILE A 207 -13.40 -14.89 -9.77
C ILE A 207 -12.51 -14.07 -10.70
N ALA A 208 -12.98 -12.93 -11.22
CA ALA A 208 -12.19 -12.05 -12.06
C ALA A 208 -10.93 -11.57 -11.32
N TRP A 209 -11.06 -11.17 -10.07
CA TRP A 209 -9.92 -10.74 -9.26
C TRP A 209 -8.90 -11.86 -9.04
N VAL A 210 -9.34 -13.05 -8.59
CA VAL A 210 -8.45 -14.19 -8.36
C VAL A 210 -7.76 -14.63 -9.66
N THR A 211 -8.51 -14.73 -10.75
CA THR A 211 -7.96 -15.14 -12.05
C THR A 211 -7.01 -14.08 -12.60
N GLY A 212 -7.27 -12.80 -12.41
CA GLY A 212 -6.34 -11.71 -12.75
C GLY A 212 -5.03 -11.79 -11.96
N VAL A 213 -5.09 -12.03 -10.64
CA VAL A 213 -3.90 -12.24 -9.80
C VAL A 213 -3.10 -13.45 -10.26
N LEU A 214 -3.75 -14.59 -10.49
CA LEU A 214 -3.11 -15.80 -10.98
C LEU A 214 -2.49 -15.61 -12.37
N ALA A 215 -3.17 -14.91 -13.27
CA ALA A 215 -2.66 -14.58 -14.61
C ALA A 215 -1.38 -13.74 -14.51
N LEU A 216 -1.38 -12.71 -13.66
CA LEU A 216 -0.24 -11.82 -13.46
C LEU A 216 0.98 -12.58 -12.90
N PHE A 217 0.79 -13.39 -11.86
CA PHE A 217 1.87 -14.21 -11.32
C PHE A 217 2.40 -15.22 -12.34
N ALA A 218 1.51 -15.90 -13.05
CA ALA A 218 1.90 -16.85 -14.08
C ALA A 218 2.66 -16.17 -15.23
N MET A 219 2.28 -14.96 -15.64
CA MET A 219 3.01 -14.19 -16.63
C MET A 219 4.42 -13.83 -16.15
N ILE A 220 4.57 -13.37 -14.89
CA ILE A 220 5.88 -13.08 -14.29
C ILE A 220 6.77 -14.35 -14.29
N PHE A 221 6.22 -15.49 -13.85
CA PHE A 221 6.97 -16.75 -13.86
C PHE A 221 7.30 -17.24 -15.27
N SER A 222 6.39 -17.08 -16.23
CA SER A 222 6.62 -17.42 -17.64
C SER A 222 7.81 -16.64 -18.19
N LEU A 223 7.78 -15.30 -18.08
CA LEU A 223 8.87 -14.40 -18.49
C LEU A 223 10.18 -14.75 -17.78
N GLY A 224 10.14 -14.96 -16.46
CA GLY A 224 11.33 -15.36 -15.70
C GLY A 224 11.93 -16.66 -16.24
N LYS A 225 11.11 -17.68 -16.48
CA LYS A 225 11.58 -18.97 -17.02
C LYS A 225 12.11 -18.85 -18.46
N LEU A 226 11.53 -17.96 -19.29
CA LEU A 226 12.08 -17.64 -20.61
C LEU A 226 13.48 -17.05 -20.49
N CYS A 227 13.68 -16.09 -19.60
CA CYS A 227 14.99 -15.47 -19.37
C CYS A 227 16.05 -16.48 -18.89
N PHE A 228 15.64 -17.53 -18.16
CA PHE A 228 16.54 -18.61 -17.73
C PHE A 228 16.73 -19.73 -18.78
N GLY A 229 16.17 -19.58 -19.99
CA GLY A 229 16.26 -20.61 -21.05
C GLY A 229 15.41 -21.85 -20.79
N LEU A 230 14.50 -21.81 -19.81
CA LEU A 230 13.62 -22.92 -19.45
C LEU A 230 12.31 -22.82 -20.26
N TYR A 231 12.38 -23.12 -21.56
CA TYR A 231 11.27 -22.92 -22.49
C TYR A 231 10.02 -23.75 -22.16
N LYS A 232 10.18 -25.00 -21.71
CA LYS A 232 9.05 -25.88 -21.35
C LYS A 232 8.20 -25.33 -20.20
N PRO A 233 8.73 -25.03 -19.01
CA PRO A 233 7.93 -24.44 -17.94
C PRO A 233 7.46 -23.03 -18.28
N ALA A 234 8.25 -22.24 -19.03
CA ALA A 234 7.81 -20.94 -19.52
C ALA A 234 6.52 -21.03 -20.35
N LEU A 235 6.45 -21.99 -21.28
CA LEU A 235 5.27 -22.22 -22.10
C LEU A 235 4.06 -22.59 -21.25
N TRP A 236 4.23 -23.50 -20.27
CA TRP A 236 3.14 -23.90 -19.37
C TRP A 236 2.59 -22.73 -18.56
N TYR A 237 3.46 -21.92 -17.96
CA TYR A 237 3.03 -20.72 -17.25
C TYR A 237 2.37 -19.70 -18.18
N GLY A 238 2.83 -19.59 -19.43
CA GLY A 238 2.24 -18.70 -20.43
C GLY A 238 0.83 -19.14 -20.85
N ILE A 239 0.64 -20.44 -21.10
CA ILE A 239 -0.70 -21.01 -21.40
C ILE A 239 -1.64 -20.81 -20.22
N PHE A 240 -1.17 -21.08 -19.00
CA PHE A 240 -1.97 -20.88 -17.79
C PHE A 240 -2.37 -19.40 -17.62
N ALA A 241 -1.44 -18.46 -17.85
CA ALA A 241 -1.73 -17.04 -17.83
C ALA A 241 -2.80 -16.64 -18.85
N ALA A 242 -2.72 -17.19 -20.08
CA ALA A 242 -3.71 -16.93 -21.14
C ALA A 242 -5.11 -17.47 -20.79
N ILE A 243 -5.17 -18.67 -20.19
CA ILE A 243 -6.44 -19.25 -19.72
C ILE A 243 -7.05 -18.39 -18.62
N MET A 244 -6.27 -18.05 -17.59
CA MET A 244 -6.76 -17.22 -16.49
C MET A 244 -7.21 -15.83 -16.96
N THR A 245 -6.49 -15.24 -17.91
CA THR A 245 -6.86 -13.96 -18.52
C THR A 245 -8.19 -14.07 -19.28
N THR A 246 -8.39 -15.15 -20.04
CA THR A 246 -9.65 -15.40 -20.77
C THR A 246 -10.82 -15.56 -19.80
N ILE A 247 -10.63 -16.29 -18.70
CA ILE A 247 -11.66 -16.44 -17.65
C ILE A 247 -11.97 -15.09 -17.01
N MET A 248 -10.95 -14.30 -16.68
CA MET A 248 -11.12 -12.94 -16.14
C MET A 248 -11.96 -12.07 -17.08
N PHE A 249 -11.64 -12.02 -18.37
CA PHE A 249 -12.41 -11.25 -19.34
C PHE A 249 -13.85 -11.73 -19.46
N LYS A 250 -14.09 -13.04 -19.45
CA LYS A 250 -15.45 -13.58 -19.46
C LYS A 250 -16.22 -13.18 -18.19
N MET A 251 -15.58 -13.18 -17.03
CA MET A 251 -16.23 -12.73 -15.79
C MET A 251 -16.54 -11.23 -15.83
N LEU A 252 -15.66 -10.39 -16.39
CA LEU A 252 -15.92 -8.95 -16.56
C LEU A 252 -17.17 -8.68 -17.41
N THR A 253 -17.45 -9.51 -18.42
CA THR A 253 -18.67 -9.36 -19.24
C THR A 253 -19.96 -9.74 -18.50
N LEU A 254 -19.87 -10.45 -17.38
CA LEU A 254 -21.01 -10.86 -16.56
C LEU A 254 -21.27 -9.91 -15.37
N MET A 255 -20.40 -8.93 -15.15
CA MET A 255 -20.56 -7.96 -14.07
C MET A 255 -21.64 -6.93 -14.43
N ASP A 256 -22.34 -6.45 -13.40
CA ASP A 256 -23.32 -5.40 -13.55
C ASP A 256 -22.63 -4.02 -13.56
N TRP A 257 -22.55 -3.42 -14.75
CA TRP A 257 -21.98 -2.10 -14.97
C TRP A 257 -23.03 -0.98 -14.94
N SER A 258 -24.32 -1.30 -14.79
CA SER A 258 -25.46 -0.36 -14.93
C SER A 258 -25.46 0.79 -13.91
N GLY A 259 -24.62 0.69 -12.87
CA GLY A 259 -24.44 1.71 -11.85
C GLY A 259 -23.25 2.65 -12.06
N MET A 260 -22.38 2.45 -13.05
CA MET A 260 -21.22 3.33 -13.22
C MET A 260 -21.64 4.70 -13.76
N PRO A 261 -21.08 5.81 -13.23
CA PRO A 261 -21.24 7.12 -13.86
C PRO A 261 -20.79 7.02 -15.32
N ASP A 262 -21.55 7.60 -16.24
CA ASP A 262 -21.11 7.73 -17.62
C ASP A 262 -20.04 8.81 -17.68
N PHE A 263 -18.79 8.44 -17.42
CA PHE A 263 -17.67 9.38 -17.40
C PHE A 263 -17.43 10.04 -18.77
N ALA A 264 -18.04 9.52 -19.83
CA ALA A 264 -17.96 10.12 -21.17
C ALA A 264 -18.84 11.38 -21.31
N SER A 265 -19.85 11.58 -20.46
CA SER A 265 -20.74 12.77 -20.55
C SER A 265 -20.29 13.95 -19.69
N ASP A 266 -19.43 13.74 -18.68
CA ASP A 266 -18.98 14.81 -17.79
C ASP A 266 -17.83 15.64 -18.40
N GLU A 267 -17.16 15.18 -19.46
CA GLU A 267 -16.10 15.95 -20.14
C GLU A 267 -16.65 17.05 -21.07
N THR A 268 -17.94 17.04 -21.42
CA THR A 268 -18.53 18.04 -22.34
C THR A 268 -19.05 19.31 -21.66
N ASP A 269 -19.08 19.36 -20.33
CA ASP A 269 -19.65 20.48 -19.56
C ASP A 269 -18.59 21.38 -18.88
N GLU A 270 -17.28 21.15 -19.11
CA GLU A 270 -16.17 21.94 -18.57
C GLU A 270 -15.43 22.86 -19.58
N GLU A 271 -15.98 23.12 -20.78
CA GLU A 271 -15.49 24.16 -21.72
C GLU A 271 -16.26 25.49 -21.65
#